data_AF-A0A1B7W894-F1
#
_entry.id   AF-A0A1B7W894-F1
#
_cell.length_a   1.000
_cell.length_b   1.000
_cell.length_c   1.000
_cell.angle_alpha   90.00
_cell.angle_beta   90.00
_cell.angle_gamma   90.00
#
_symmetry.space_group_name_H-M   'P 1'
#
loop_
_entity.id
_entity.type
_entity.pdbx_description
1 polymer ?
#
loop_
_entity_poly.entity_id
_entity_poly.type
_entity_poly.pdbx_seq_one_letter_code
_entity_poly.pdbx_strand_id
1 'polypeptide(L)'
;MLNKDLCKFLTHSTMGLALLTTMNIALPSVSLAQKQPVKSTSSIATDYLLGGGDRIRVNVFEVPEYTGEYQVPPGGSINMPLIGSIPVSGLTTEQAADTIARKYARFLKRPLISVNLLSPRPINVFVAGEVTRPGAYTLSLEGGAGNNPGVQYPTVLAALTIAQGVTLAADVTQVQLRRKVGRSGEQTVSLDLKELTQTGRISQEITLRDGDTIVVPTATSLNVAEARNLFAANFAASQTSPRSVVVIGQVYRPGSYLVTAGNAGGAEGGGAGGGLPTVMRSLQLAGGITSIADVRKIKLRRPTRTGTEQTIDINLWELLQSGDINQDIVVQDGDTIVIPTATDISAAESTQLATTTLSPNTIEVGVVGEVKKPGAVKLQPNSSLNQALLAAGGFNDSRASKGTVELIRLNTNGTVTKRPVKVDLAKGINEETNPILRNNDVVIVDRNGLAKTGDRVNTVAGPLGTILGIIRLFTTGF
;
A
#
# COMPACT_ATOMS: atom_id res chain seq x y z
N MET A 1 36.39 20.46 71.86
CA MET A 1 35.95 20.20 73.23
C MET A 1 35.19 18.89 73.21
N LEU A 2 35.87 17.80 73.58
CA LEU A 2 35.41 16.41 73.55
C LEU A 2 35.41 15.91 75.01
N ASN A 3 34.28 15.37 75.48
CA ASN A 3 34.11 14.71 76.79
C ASN A 3 34.23 13.19 76.53
N LYS A 4 35.22 12.46 77.07
CA LYS A 4 35.23 11.76 78.39
C LYS A 4 34.02 10.83 78.55
N ASP A 5 34.12 9.52 78.81
CA ASP A 5 35.05 8.72 79.62
C ASP A 5 35.23 7.30 79.00
N LEU A 6 36.41 6.69 78.89
CA LEU A 6 37.37 6.16 79.89
C LEU A 6 36.91 4.90 80.67
N CYS A 7 37.56 3.77 80.36
CA CYS A 7 38.22 2.78 81.25
C CYS A 7 38.03 1.33 80.74
N LYS A 8 39.02 0.69 80.11
CA LYS A 8 40.24 0.01 80.63
C LYS A 8 39.99 -1.25 81.49
N PHE A 9 40.26 -2.40 80.84
CA PHE A 9 41.18 -3.49 81.21
C PHE A 9 41.36 -3.92 82.68
N LEU A 10 41.07 -5.20 82.96
CA LEU A 10 41.88 -6.18 83.74
C LEU A 10 41.18 -7.57 83.57
N THR A 11 41.73 -8.55 82.84
CA THR A 11 42.49 -9.75 83.34
C THR A 11 41.84 -10.45 84.55
N HIS A 12 41.56 -11.77 84.63
CA HIS A 12 42.07 -13.00 83.99
C HIS A 12 41.03 -14.14 84.12
N SER A 13 41.24 -15.20 83.32
CA SER A 13 41.37 -16.60 83.77
C SER A 13 40.34 -17.64 83.34
N THR A 14 40.90 -18.81 83.02
CA THR A 14 40.34 -20.17 82.94
C THR A 14 39.76 -20.67 81.61
N MET A 15 40.60 -21.50 80.98
CA MET A 15 40.30 -22.57 80.04
C MET A 15 39.03 -23.35 80.41
N GLY A 16 38.16 -23.54 79.42
CA GLY A 16 37.11 -24.54 79.42
C GLY A 16 36.94 -25.07 77.99
N LEU A 17 37.68 -26.13 77.66
CA LEU A 17 37.60 -26.85 76.40
C LEU A 17 36.39 -27.79 76.46
N ALA A 18 35.29 -27.43 75.79
CA ALA A 18 34.14 -28.31 75.60
C ALA A 18 33.82 -28.40 74.11
N LEU A 19 34.14 -29.56 73.54
CA LEU A 19 33.83 -30.01 72.20
C LEU A 19 32.30 -30.20 72.09
N LEU A 20 31.59 -29.28 71.42
CA LEU A 20 30.17 -29.47 71.08
C LEU A 20 29.99 -29.56 69.56
N THR A 21 29.66 -30.77 69.13
CA THR A 21 29.18 -31.14 67.81
C THR A 21 27.87 -30.41 67.48
N THR A 22 27.90 -29.46 66.54
CA THR A 22 26.68 -28.83 66.02
C THR A 22 26.04 -29.71 64.96
N MET A 23 24.98 -30.39 65.35
CA MET A 23 24.09 -31.17 64.48
C MET A 23 23.18 -30.18 63.72
N ASN A 24 23.34 -30.12 62.40
CA ASN A 24 22.55 -29.25 61.52
C ASN A 24 21.12 -29.80 61.39
N ILE A 25 20.17 -29.20 62.09
CA ILE A 25 18.73 -29.48 61.93
C ILE A 25 18.19 -28.50 60.88
N ALA A 26 18.00 -28.98 59.65
CA ALA A 26 17.30 -28.25 58.60
C ALA A 26 15.79 -28.22 58.90
N LEU A 27 15.29 -27.09 59.39
CA LEU A 27 13.85 -26.84 59.47
C LEU A 27 13.35 -26.46 58.05
N PRO A 28 12.27 -27.06 57.55
CA PRO A 28 11.70 -26.65 56.27
C PRO A 28 11.12 -25.23 56.42
N SER A 29 11.54 -24.34 55.54
CA SER A 29 10.99 -22.98 55.46
C SER A 29 9.53 -23.07 55.03
N VAL A 30 8.61 -22.71 55.93
CA VAL A 30 7.20 -22.53 55.60
C VAL A 30 7.12 -21.32 54.67
N SER A 31 7.00 -21.58 53.37
CA SER A 31 6.73 -20.55 52.37
C SER A 31 5.32 -20.03 52.62
N LEU A 32 5.21 -18.80 53.15
CA LEU A 32 3.98 -18.03 53.13
C LEU A 32 3.66 -17.74 51.65
N ALA A 33 2.80 -18.59 51.07
CA ALA A 33 2.23 -18.36 49.76
C ALA A 33 1.58 -16.97 49.74
N GLN A 34 2.20 -16.02 49.03
CA GLN A 34 1.56 -14.77 48.65
C GLN A 34 0.30 -15.12 47.87
N LYS A 35 -0.86 -14.93 48.51
CA LYS A 35 -2.16 -14.86 47.86
C LYS A 35 -2.16 -13.63 46.97
N GLN A 36 -1.64 -13.76 45.75
CA GLN A 36 -1.81 -12.75 44.71
C GLN A 36 -3.33 -12.57 44.50
N PRO A 37 -3.85 -11.34 44.49
CA PRO A 37 -5.23 -11.11 44.11
C PRO A 37 -5.34 -11.52 42.64
N VAL A 38 -6.04 -12.62 42.40
CA VAL A 38 -6.48 -13.01 41.07
C VAL A 38 -7.35 -11.85 40.59
N LYS A 39 -6.81 -11.00 39.70
CA LYS A 39 -7.64 -10.15 38.85
C LYS A 39 -8.58 -11.12 38.14
N SER A 40 -9.84 -11.10 38.53
CA SER A 40 -10.90 -11.74 37.78
C SER A 40 -10.89 -11.12 36.38
N THR A 41 -10.24 -11.80 35.44
CA THR A 41 -10.63 -11.72 34.04
C THR A 41 -12.10 -12.12 34.03
N SER A 42 -12.99 -11.14 33.99
CA SER A 42 -14.38 -11.40 33.66
C SER A 42 -14.39 -11.86 32.21
N SER A 43 -14.16 -13.15 31.97
CA SER A 43 -14.72 -13.77 30.79
C SER A 43 -16.22 -13.55 30.92
N ILE A 44 -16.76 -12.61 30.16
CA ILE A 44 -18.21 -12.52 29.99
C ILE A 44 -18.55 -13.76 29.16
N ALA A 45 -18.70 -14.91 29.83
CA ALA A 45 -19.29 -16.10 29.28
C ALA A 45 -20.74 -15.73 28.97
N THR A 46 -20.95 -15.17 27.78
CA THR A 46 -22.29 -14.95 27.26
C THR A 46 -22.69 -16.28 26.66
N ASP A 47 -23.35 -17.10 27.47
CA ASP A 47 -23.92 -18.36 26.99
C ASP A 47 -24.74 -18.09 25.72
N TYR A 48 -24.56 -18.93 24.71
CA TYR A 48 -25.26 -18.76 23.45
C TYR A 48 -26.76 -18.96 23.66
N LEU A 49 -27.55 -17.96 23.26
CA LEU A 49 -29.00 -18.01 23.34
C LEU A 49 -29.59 -18.40 21.98
N LEU A 50 -30.39 -19.46 22.01
CA LEU A 50 -31.10 -19.94 20.82
C LEU A 50 -32.03 -18.84 20.28
N GLY A 51 -32.21 -18.82 18.97
CA GLY A 51 -33.09 -17.87 18.30
C GLY A 51 -33.37 -18.29 16.86
N GLY A 52 -34.25 -17.52 16.19
CA GLY A 52 -34.68 -17.83 14.83
C GLY A 52 -33.51 -17.95 13.86
N GLY A 53 -33.46 -19.03 13.09
CA GLY A 53 -32.39 -19.36 12.14
C GLY A 53 -31.44 -20.45 12.63
N ASP A 54 -31.39 -20.75 13.93
CA ASP A 54 -30.53 -21.80 14.47
C ASP A 54 -31.01 -23.19 14.04
N ARG A 55 -30.07 -24.12 13.83
CA ARG A 55 -30.36 -25.54 13.62
C ARG A 55 -29.91 -26.33 14.83
N ILE A 56 -30.84 -27.05 15.45
CA ILE A 56 -30.60 -27.86 16.63
C ILE A 56 -30.97 -29.32 16.37
N ARG A 57 -30.30 -30.24 17.06
CA ARG A 57 -30.68 -31.65 17.13
C ARG A 57 -31.19 -31.93 18.54
N VAL A 58 -32.43 -32.40 18.63
CA VAL A 58 -33.03 -32.83 19.89
C VAL A 58 -32.96 -34.35 19.93
N ASN A 59 -32.24 -34.89 20.90
CA ASN A 59 -32.15 -36.32 21.14
C ASN A 59 -32.99 -36.69 22.36
N VAL A 60 -33.95 -37.59 22.17
CA VAL A 60 -34.75 -38.18 23.24
C VAL A 60 -34.25 -39.60 23.47
N PHE A 61 -33.65 -39.84 24.63
CA PHE A 61 -33.06 -41.14 24.96
C PHE A 61 -34.11 -42.25 24.94
N GLU A 62 -33.75 -43.43 24.43
CA GLU A 62 -34.62 -44.60 24.26
C GLU A 62 -35.88 -44.40 23.39
N VAL A 63 -36.07 -43.22 22.79
CA VAL A 63 -37.23 -42.92 21.94
C VAL A 63 -36.80 -42.22 20.65
N PRO A 64 -36.24 -42.96 19.67
CA PRO A 64 -35.73 -42.38 18.43
C PRO A 64 -36.82 -41.70 17.58
N GLU A 65 -38.08 -42.12 17.72
CA GLU A 65 -39.22 -41.53 17.01
C GLU A 65 -39.47 -40.05 17.35
N TYR A 66 -39.00 -39.58 18.52
CA TYR A 66 -39.10 -38.17 18.94
C TYR A 66 -37.77 -37.42 18.82
N THR A 67 -36.72 -38.13 18.40
CA THR A 67 -35.43 -37.53 18.08
C THR A 67 -35.49 -36.94 16.68
N GLY A 68 -34.92 -35.76 16.50
CA GLY A 68 -34.95 -35.08 15.21
C GLY A 68 -34.09 -33.83 15.15
N GLU A 69 -33.94 -33.33 13.93
CA GLU A 69 -33.33 -32.03 13.67
C GLU A 69 -34.42 -31.00 13.43
N TYR A 70 -34.27 -29.85 14.07
CA TYR A 70 -35.23 -28.77 14.00
C TYR A 70 -34.50 -27.48 13.65
N GLN A 71 -35.05 -26.75 12.68
CA GLN A 71 -34.66 -25.37 12.42
C GLN A 71 -35.60 -24.47 13.22
N VAL A 72 -35.04 -23.56 14.01
CA VAL A 72 -35.82 -22.60 14.79
C VAL A 72 -36.39 -21.54 13.83
N PRO A 73 -37.71 -21.43 13.66
CA PRO A 73 -38.31 -20.41 12.81
C PRO A 73 -38.14 -19.00 13.41
N PRO A 74 -38.40 -17.91 12.64
CA PRO A 74 -38.35 -16.52 13.16
C PRO A 74 -39.26 -16.27 14.37
N GLY A 75 -40.35 -17.02 14.51
CA GLY A 75 -41.25 -16.98 15.67
C GLY A 75 -40.66 -17.59 16.95
N GLY A 76 -39.47 -18.20 16.89
CA GLY A 76 -38.72 -18.67 18.05
C GLY A 76 -39.21 -19.98 18.67
N SER A 77 -40.14 -20.68 18.02
CA SER A 77 -40.72 -21.92 18.53
C SER A 77 -40.55 -23.08 17.54
N ILE A 78 -40.12 -24.24 18.03
CA ILE A 78 -40.01 -25.47 17.25
C ILE A 78 -41.29 -26.31 17.41
N ASN A 79 -41.64 -27.10 16.40
CA ASN A 79 -42.78 -28.02 16.47
C ASN A 79 -42.26 -29.45 16.69
N MET A 80 -42.68 -30.10 17.77
CA MET A 80 -42.24 -31.44 18.14
C MET A 80 -43.41 -32.43 18.23
N PRO A 81 -43.20 -33.73 17.93
CA PRO A 81 -44.23 -34.76 18.04
C PRO A 81 -44.90 -34.80 19.42
N LEU A 82 -46.22 -34.96 19.46
CA LEU A 82 -47.08 -35.04 20.67
C LEU A 82 -47.18 -33.78 21.55
N ILE A 83 -46.16 -32.93 21.57
CA ILE A 83 -46.11 -31.74 22.45
C ILE A 83 -46.27 -30.41 21.70
N GLY A 84 -46.32 -30.45 20.37
CA GLY A 84 -46.63 -29.31 19.52
C GLY A 84 -45.57 -28.22 19.54
N SER A 85 -46.00 -26.96 19.49
CA SER A 85 -45.11 -25.79 19.44
C SER A 85 -44.49 -25.47 20.82
N ILE A 86 -43.16 -25.37 20.86
CA ILE A 86 -42.39 -25.08 22.08
C ILE A 86 -41.49 -23.87 21.82
N PRO A 87 -41.57 -22.81 22.64
CA PRO A 87 -40.66 -21.68 22.54
C PRO A 87 -39.25 -22.10 22.99
N VAL A 88 -38.27 -21.87 22.13
CA VAL A 88 -36.85 -22.10 22.41
C VAL A 88 -36.01 -20.83 22.28
N SER A 89 -36.56 -19.76 21.70
CA SER A 89 -35.87 -18.47 21.57
C SER A 89 -35.55 -17.86 22.94
N GLY A 90 -34.32 -17.39 23.10
CA GLY A 90 -33.80 -16.81 24.34
C GLY A 90 -33.39 -17.84 25.39
N LEU A 91 -33.52 -19.14 25.11
CA LEU A 91 -33.07 -20.22 26.00
C LEU A 91 -31.67 -20.71 25.61
N THR A 92 -30.91 -21.19 26.59
CA THR A 92 -29.73 -22.01 26.31
C THR A 92 -30.15 -23.42 25.83
N THR A 93 -29.21 -24.19 25.30
CA THR A 93 -29.44 -25.60 24.90
C THR A 93 -29.94 -26.45 26.07
N GLU A 94 -29.42 -26.23 27.27
CA GLU A 94 -29.79 -26.94 28.50
C GLU A 94 -31.20 -26.54 28.94
N GLN A 95 -31.49 -25.23 28.95
CA GLN A 95 -32.81 -24.71 29.30
C GLN A 95 -33.90 -25.16 28.31
N ALA A 96 -33.54 -25.26 27.02
CA ALA A 96 -34.40 -25.82 25.99
C ALA A 96 -34.65 -27.32 26.25
N ALA A 97 -33.61 -28.10 26.54
CA ALA A 97 -33.73 -29.52 26.88
C ALA A 97 -34.66 -29.76 28.07
N ASP A 98 -34.49 -29.00 29.15
CA ASP A 98 -35.34 -29.06 30.34
C ASP A 98 -36.80 -28.70 30.03
N THR A 99 -37.02 -27.69 29.19
CA THR A 99 -38.36 -27.25 28.79
C THR A 99 -39.07 -28.32 27.97
N ILE A 100 -38.35 -28.95 27.04
CA ILE A 100 -38.85 -30.06 26.22
C ILE A 100 -39.13 -31.28 27.11
N ALA A 101 -38.26 -31.61 28.06
CA ALA A 101 -38.42 -32.73 28.98
C ALA A 101 -39.67 -32.59 29.85
N ARG A 102 -39.92 -31.39 30.39
CA ARG A 102 -41.15 -31.08 31.15
C ARG A 102 -42.43 -31.28 30.33
N LYS A 103 -42.39 -30.95 29.03
CA LYS A 103 -43.56 -31.13 28.14
C LYS A 103 -43.79 -32.60 27.82
N TYR A 104 -42.74 -33.37 27.57
CA TYR A 104 -42.84 -34.82 27.31
C TYR A 104 -43.17 -35.67 28.54
N ALA A 105 -43.02 -35.15 29.76
CA ALA A 105 -43.32 -35.88 31.00
C ALA A 105 -44.78 -36.39 31.11
N ARG A 106 -45.70 -35.86 30.29
CA ARG A 106 -47.09 -36.34 30.19
C ARG A 106 -47.25 -37.61 29.36
N PHE A 107 -46.26 -37.91 28.52
CA PHE A 107 -46.28 -39.01 27.55
C PHE A 107 -45.18 -40.04 27.81
N LEU A 108 -44.08 -39.63 28.46
CA LEU A 108 -42.91 -40.45 28.74
C LEU A 108 -42.61 -40.50 30.24
N LYS A 109 -42.25 -41.69 30.74
CA LYS A 109 -41.81 -41.87 32.13
C LYS A 109 -40.32 -41.51 32.24
N ARG A 110 -40.02 -40.37 32.87
CA ARG A 110 -38.64 -39.84 33.07
C ARG A 110 -37.87 -39.60 31.75
N PRO A 111 -38.34 -38.67 30.89
CA PRO A 111 -37.67 -38.39 29.63
C PRO A 111 -36.27 -37.79 29.87
N LEU A 112 -35.24 -38.39 29.25
CA LEU A 112 -33.89 -37.84 29.20
C LEU A 112 -33.68 -37.21 27.83
N ILE A 113 -33.51 -35.90 27.79
CA ILE A 113 -33.44 -35.12 26.55
C ILE A 113 -32.14 -34.32 26.51
N SER A 114 -31.47 -34.33 25.36
CA SER A 114 -30.36 -33.42 25.08
C SER A 114 -30.66 -32.61 23.82
N VAL A 115 -30.24 -31.34 23.82
CA VAL A 115 -30.34 -30.44 22.67
C VAL A 115 -28.95 -30.02 22.29
N ASN A 116 -28.55 -30.29 21.05
CA ASN A 116 -27.26 -29.93 20.50
C ASN A 116 -27.44 -28.86 19.42
N LEU A 117 -26.66 -27.79 19.48
CA LEU A 117 -26.60 -26.80 18.41
C LEU A 117 -25.78 -27.38 17.25
N LEU A 118 -26.42 -27.62 16.10
CA LEU A 118 -25.76 -28.10 14.90
C LEU A 118 -25.12 -26.95 14.12
N SER A 119 -25.86 -25.84 13.98
CA SER A 119 -25.38 -24.65 13.28
C SER A 119 -26.02 -23.40 13.89
N PRO A 120 -25.20 -22.43 14.36
CA PRO A 120 -25.71 -21.13 14.78
C PRO A 120 -26.17 -20.31 13.58
N ARG A 121 -27.19 -19.46 13.77
CA ARG A 121 -27.60 -18.48 12.76
C ARG A 121 -26.48 -17.49 12.47
N PRO A 122 -26.27 -17.07 11.21
CA PRO A 122 -25.33 -16.01 10.90
C PRO A 122 -25.84 -14.67 11.47
N ILE A 123 -24.92 -13.75 11.73
CA ILE A 123 -25.24 -12.38 12.14
C ILE A 123 -24.99 -11.41 10.98
N ASN A 124 -25.76 -10.33 10.93
CA ASN A 124 -25.54 -9.23 10.00
C ASN A 124 -24.90 -8.07 10.73
N VAL A 125 -23.81 -7.55 10.17
CA VAL A 125 -23.11 -6.37 10.67
C VAL A 125 -22.94 -5.35 9.56
N PHE A 126 -22.80 -4.10 9.94
CA PHE A 126 -22.57 -3.00 9.01
C PHE A 126 -21.15 -2.48 9.20
N VAL A 127 -20.40 -2.30 8.11
CA VAL A 127 -19.08 -1.71 8.14
C VAL A 127 -19.09 -0.43 7.32
N ALA A 128 -18.67 0.68 7.92
CA ALA A 128 -18.69 2.00 7.32
C ALA A 128 -17.43 2.81 7.63
N GLY A 129 -17.23 3.90 6.88
CA GLY A 129 -16.08 4.81 7.03
C GLY A 129 -14.89 4.44 6.13
N GLU A 130 -13.67 4.65 6.61
CA GLU A 130 -12.40 4.43 5.91
C GLU A 130 -12.02 2.95 5.81
N VAL A 131 -12.88 2.19 5.13
CA VAL A 131 -12.65 0.79 4.76
C VAL A 131 -12.62 0.64 3.25
N THR A 132 -11.92 -0.39 2.76
CA THR A 132 -11.82 -0.68 1.33
C THR A 132 -13.20 -0.91 0.72
N ARG A 133 -14.05 -1.69 1.39
CA ARG A 133 -15.43 -1.98 0.96
C ARG A 133 -16.41 -1.74 2.10
N PRO A 134 -17.03 -0.55 2.19
CA PRO A 134 -18.13 -0.33 3.13
C PRO A 134 -19.39 -1.07 2.66
N GLY A 135 -20.21 -1.55 3.60
CA GLY A 135 -21.42 -2.30 3.29
C GLY A 135 -21.94 -3.14 4.44
N ALA A 136 -23.03 -3.87 4.15
CA ALA A 136 -23.57 -4.89 5.04
C ALA A 136 -22.88 -6.24 4.77
N TYR A 137 -22.50 -6.93 5.85
CA TYR A 137 -21.82 -8.21 5.79
C TYR A 137 -22.52 -9.22 6.69
N THR A 138 -22.64 -10.45 6.18
CA THR A 138 -23.18 -11.59 6.92
C THR A 138 -22.01 -12.44 7.39
N LEU A 139 -21.90 -12.62 8.71
CA LEU A 139 -20.84 -13.38 9.36
C LEU A 139 -21.42 -14.66 9.97
N SER A 140 -20.82 -15.79 9.61
CA SER A 140 -21.12 -17.06 10.26
C SER A 140 -20.43 -17.13 11.61
N LEU A 141 -21.11 -17.70 12.60
CA LEU A 141 -20.47 -18.05 13.86
C LEU A 141 -19.91 -19.47 13.73
N GLU A 142 -18.72 -19.70 14.27
CA GLU A 142 -18.13 -21.03 14.29
C GLU A 142 -18.65 -21.80 15.51
N GLY A 143 -19.31 -22.93 15.27
CA GLY A 143 -19.85 -23.78 16.33
C GLY A 143 -18.79 -24.74 16.86
N GLY A 144 -18.47 -24.67 18.16
CA GLY A 144 -17.72 -25.70 18.85
C GLY A 144 -18.57 -26.97 18.99
N ALA A 145 -18.20 -28.04 18.30
CA ALA A 145 -18.81 -29.36 18.51
C ALA A 145 -18.29 -29.97 19.83
N GLY A 146 -19.13 -30.08 20.85
CA GLY A 146 -18.77 -30.73 22.11
C GLY A 146 -19.72 -30.44 23.28
N ASN A 147 -19.39 -30.99 24.46
CA ASN A 147 -20.17 -30.88 25.70
C ASN A 147 -20.11 -29.47 26.35
N ASN A 148 -19.33 -28.54 25.78
CA ASN A 148 -19.36 -27.11 26.08
C ASN A 148 -19.73 -26.39 24.78
N PRO A 149 -20.99 -25.98 24.57
CA PRO A 149 -21.43 -25.29 23.35
C PRO A 149 -20.87 -23.86 23.34
N GLY A 150 -19.57 -23.74 23.04
CA GLY A 150 -18.94 -22.46 22.74
C GLY A 150 -19.24 -22.11 21.30
N VAL A 151 -20.17 -21.20 21.06
CA VAL A 151 -20.26 -20.53 19.77
C VAL A 151 -19.21 -19.42 19.76
N GLN A 152 -18.26 -19.51 18.83
CA GLN A 152 -17.29 -18.45 18.66
C GLN A 152 -17.92 -17.33 17.83
N TYR A 153 -18.19 -16.21 18.50
CA TYR A 153 -18.67 -15.01 17.84
C TYR A 153 -17.54 -14.37 17.03
N PRO A 154 -17.83 -13.87 15.81
CA PRO A 154 -16.84 -13.16 15.02
C PRO A 154 -16.45 -11.85 15.71
N THR A 155 -15.25 -11.37 15.41
CA THR A 155 -14.68 -10.15 16.00
C THR A 155 -14.74 -8.97 15.03
N VAL A 156 -14.51 -7.75 15.54
CA VAL A 156 -14.37 -6.55 14.69
C VAL A 156 -13.32 -6.77 13.60
N LEU A 157 -12.20 -7.42 13.93
CA LEU A 157 -11.14 -7.75 12.99
C LEU A 157 -11.64 -8.65 11.85
N ALA A 158 -12.42 -9.69 12.15
CA ALA A 158 -13.01 -10.58 11.14
C ALA A 158 -13.97 -9.83 10.19
N ALA A 159 -14.74 -8.87 10.72
CA ALA A 159 -15.58 -8.03 9.87
C ALA A 159 -14.75 -7.11 8.96
N LEU A 160 -13.68 -6.50 9.49
CA LEU A 160 -12.79 -5.64 8.71
C LEU A 160 -12.03 -6.42 7.62
N THR A 161 -11.60 -7.66 7.89
CA THR A 161 -10.93 -8.48 6.87
C THR A 161 -11.87 -8.83 5.71
N ILE A 162 -13.13 -9.15 6.01
CA ILE A 162 -14.16 -9.39 4.98
C ILE A 162 -14.48 -8.10 4.20
N ALA A 163 -14.41 -6.95 4.87
CA ALA A 163 -14.48 -5.63 4.23
C ALA A 163 -13.20 -5.23 3.45
N GLN A 164 -12.27 -6.17 3.24
CA GLN A 164 -10.96 -5.99 2.59
C GLN A 164 -10.04 -4.98 3.29
N GLY A 165 -10.16 -4.87 4.61
CA GLY A 165 -9.33 -4.04 5.46
C GLY A 165 -9.65 -2.55 5.43
N VAL A 166 -8.89 -1.79 6.21
CA VAL A 166 -8.97 -0.33 6.31
C VAL A 166 -8.12 0.37 5.24
N THR A 167 -8.50 1.59 4.86
CA THR A 167 -7.66 2.44 3.99
C THR A 167 -6.50 3.04 4.80
N LEU A 168 -5.46 3.57 4.15
CA LEU A 168 -4.38 4.28 4.87
C LEU A 168 -4.79 5.70 5.29
N ALA A 169 -6.01 6.14 4.96
CA ALA A 169 -6.57 7.38 5.48
C ALA A 169 -7.37 7.14 6.77
N ALA A 170 -7.54 5.88 7.19
CA ALA A 170 -8.26 5.50 8.40
C ALA A 170 -7.52 5.91 9.67
N ASP A 171 -8.27 6.38 10.66
CA ASP A 171 -7.82 6.43 12.04
C ASP A 171 -8.12 5.09 12.73
N VAL A 172 -7.09 4.25 12.79
CA VAL A 172 -7.18 2.92 13.38
C VAL A 172 -7.16 2.93 14.92
N THR A 173 -6.91 4.09 15.54
CA THR A 173 -6.87 4.24 17.00
C THR A 173 -8.25 4.52 17.60
N GLN A 174 -9.21 4.94 16.77
CA GLN A 174 -10.55 5.34 17.17
C GLN A 174 -11.64 4.55 16.43
N VAL A 175 -11.44 3.25 16.19
CA VAL A 175 -12.45 2.42 15.53
C VAL A 175 -13.64 2.24 16.45
N GLN A 176 -14.85 2.53 15.98
CA GLN A 176 -16.05 2.53 16.81
C GLN A 176 -16.94 1.33 16.51
N LEU A 177 -17.29 0.57 17.53
CA LEU A 177 -18.38 -0.40 17.50
C LEU A 177 -19.64 0.24 18.10
N ARG A 178 -20.67 0.42 17.30
CA ARG A 178 -21.99 0.91 17.71
C ARG A 178 -22.95 -0.28 17.80
N ARG A 179 -23.43 -0.54 19.02
CA ARG A 179 -24.37 -1.61 19.34
C ARG A 179 -25.68 -1.03 19.81
N LYS A 180 -26.79 -1.46 19.21
CA LYS A 180 -28.12 -1.07 19.67
C LYS A 180 -28.47 -1.82 20.97
N VAL A 181 -28.74 -1.08 22.04
CA VAL A 181 -29.16 -1.60 23.35
C VAL A 181 -30.60 -1.14 23.62
N GLY A 182 -31.54 -2.08 23.50
CA GLY A 182 -32.98 -1.79 23.70
C GLY A 182 -33.63 -1.03 22.54
N ARG A 183 -34.70 -0.27 22.83
CA ARG A 183 -35.50 0.42 21.79
C ARG A 183 -34.83 1.68 21.23
N SER A 184 -33.97 2.37 21.99
CA SER A 184 -33.36 3.64 21.59
C SER A 184 -31.94 3.89 22.11
N GLY A 185 -31.37 2.99 22.92
CA GLY A 185 -29.99 3.15 23.38
C GLY A 185 -29.00 2.70 22.32
N GLU A 186 -27.95 3.47 22.09
CA GLU A 186 -26.75 3.02 21.38
C GLU A 186 -25.59 2.98 22.36
N GLN A 187 -24.91 1.86 22.42
CA GLN A 187 -23.65 1.71 23.12
C GLN A 187 -22.53 1.81 22.09
N THR A 188 -21.66 2.80 22.25
CA THR A 188 -20.45 2.95 21.43
C THR A 188 -19.24 2.49 22.22
N VAL A 189 -18.45 1.58 21.64
CA VAL A 189 -17.16 1.16 22.19
C VAL A 189 -16.07 1.55 21.21
N SER A 190 -15.02 2.21 21.69
CA SER A 190 -13.86 2.58 20.87
C SER A 190 -12.78 1.49 21.01
N LEU A 191 -12.17 1.13 19.88
CA LEU A 191 -11.10 0.14 19.78
C LEU A 191 -9.88 0.80 19.13
N ASP A 192 -8.72 0.55 19.74
CA ASP A 192 -7.43 0.92 19.17
C ASP A 192 -6.78 -0.31 18.52
N LEU A 193 -6.81 -0.37 17.18
CA LEU A 193 -6.18 -1.45 16.42
C LEU A 193 -4.66 -1.28 16.29
N LYS A 194 -4.10 -0.12 16.64
CA LYS A 194 -2.65 0.10 16.67
C LYS A 194 -1.99 -0.77 17.74
N GLU A 195 -2.68 -1.01 18.86
CA GLU A 195 -2.23 -1.93 19.92
C GLU A 195 -1.91 -3.33 19.37
N LEU A 196 -2.70 -3.82 18.40
CA LEU A 196 -2.48 -5.14 17.80
C LEU A 196 -1.13 -5.20 17.08
N THR A 197 -0.76 -4.15 16.34
CA THR A 197 0.51 -4.10 15.62
C THR A 197 1.72 -3.90 16.53
N GLN A 198 1.53 -3.30 17.71
CA GLN A 198 2.62 -2.96 18.63
C GLN A 198 2.83 -4.00 19.73
N THR A 199 1.74 -4.57 20.25
CA THR A 199 1.77 -5.45 21.43
C THR A 199 1.34 -6.88 21.10
N GLY A 200 0.80 -7.12 19.90
CA GLY A 200 0.23 -8.41 19.50
C GLY A 200 -1.07 -8.77 20.23
N ARG A 201 -1.65 -7.85 21.02
CA ARG A 201 -2.91 -8.02 21.74
C ARG A 201 -3.79 -6.81 21.53
N ILE A 202 -5.10 -7.03 21.59
CA ILE A 202 -6.09 -5.96 21.71
C ILE A 202 -6.55 -6.01 23.15
N SER A 203 -6.45 -4.90 23.89
CA SER A 203 -6.87 -4.86 25.30
C SER A 203 -8.36 -5.19 25.48
N GLN A 204 -9.16 -5.04 24.43
CA GLN A 204 -10.59 -5.30 24.36
C GLN A 204 -10.93 -6.05 23.07
N GLU A 205 -10.81 -7.38 23.08
CA GLU A 205 -11.35 -8.20 21.98
C GLU A 205 -12.87 -8.27 22.11
N ILE A 206 -13.57 -7.46 21.34
CA ILE A 206 -15.03 -7.36 21.40
C ILE A 206 -15.65 -8.27 20.34
N THR A 207 -16.48 -9.19 20.80
CA THR A 207 -17.30 -10.04 19.93
C THR A 207 -18.46 -9.25 19.35
N LEU A 208 -18.76 -9.51 18.08
CA LEU A 208 -19.85 -8.88 17.35
C LEU A 208 -21.18 -9.57 17.63
N ARG A 209 -22.24 -8.78 17.59
CA ARG A 209 -23.64 -9.22 17.69
C ARG A 209 -24.39 -8.80 16.43
N ASP A 210 -25.53 -9.45 16.21
CA ASP A 210 -26.43 -9.09 15.13
C ASP A 210 -26.87 -7.62 15.23
N GLY A 211 -26.78 -6.90 14.12
CA GLY A 211 -27.08 -5.48 14.01
C GLY A 211 -25.97 -4.52 14.46
N ASP A 212 -24.80 -5.03 14.88
CA ASP A 212 -23.67 -4.17 15.23
C ASP A 212 -23.18 -3.38 13.99
N THR A 213 -22.80 -2.12 14.23
CA THR A 213 -22.22 -1.24 13.20
C THR A 213 -20.80 -0.86 13.58
N ILE A 214 -19.85 -1.15 12.69
CA ILE A 214 -18.44 -0.81 12.81
C ILE A 214 -18.20 0.43 11.97
N VAL A 215 -17.71 1.50 12.58
CA VAL A 215 -17.37 2.76 11.92
C VAL A 215 -15.88 3.01 12.08
N VAL A 216 -15.19 3.12 10.95
CA VAL A 216 -13.76 3.47 10.90
C VAL A 216 -13.64 4.95 10.51
N PRO A 217 -13.28 5.86 11.44
CA PRO A 217 -13.17 7.27 11.13
C PRO A 217 -11.98 7.58 10.21
N THR A 218 -12.04 8.72 9.53
CA THR A 218 -10.90 9.27 8.78
C THR A 218 -9.93 9.96 9.72
N ALA A 219 -8.63 9.72 9.55
CA ALA A 219 -7.58 10.39 10.29
C ALA A 219 -7.55 11.90 10.00
N THR A 220 -7.44 12.70 11.07
CA THR A 220 -7.32 14.16 10.97
C THR A 220 -5.93 14.60 10.50
N SER A 221 -4.90 13.80 10.77
CA SER A 221 -3.52 14.01 10.33
C SER A 221 -2.91 12.70 9.85
N LEU A 222 -2.21 12.71 8.71
CA LEU A 222 -1.49 11.55 8.21
C LEU A 222 -0.04 11.54 8.71
N ASN A 223 0.33 10.53 9.49
CA ASN A 223 1.72 10.21 9.78
C ASN A 223 2.20 9.14 8.78
N VAL A 224 3.18 9.49 7.95
CA VAL A 224 3.63 8.61 6.85
C VAL A 224 4.32 7.35 7.35
N ALA A 225 5.08 7.43 8.45
CA ALA A 225 5.70 6.26 9.06
C ALA A 225 4.64 5.31 9.63
N GLU A 226 3.59 5.86 10.24
CA GLU A 226 2.46 5.06 10.71
C GLU A 226 1.68 4.44 9.56
N ALA A 227 1.38 5.21 8.50
CA ALA A 227 0.69 4.70 7.32
C ALA A 227 1.42 3.50 6.67
N ARG A 228 2.75 3.49 6.69
CA ARG A 228 3.56 2.35 6.23
C ARG A 228 3.42 1.13 7.13
N ASN A 229 3.49 1.32 8.45
CA ASN A 229 3.27 0.25 9.41
C ASN A 229 1.84 -0.31 9.31
N LEU A 230 0.85 0.56 9.07
CA LEU A 230 -0.54 0.16 8.82
C LEU A 230 -0.66 -0.66 7.54
N PHE A 231 -0.04 -0.26 6.44
CA PHE A 231 -0.09 -1.02 5.19
C PHE A 231 0.47 -2.45 5.34
N ALA A 232 1.45 -2.63 6.23
CA ALA A 232 2.00 -3.95 6.54
C ALA A 232 1.05 -4.83 7.39
N ALA A 233 0.01 -4.26 7.99
CA ALA A 233 -0.91 -4.98 8.85
C ALA A 233 -1.93 -5.83 8.06
N ASN A 234 -2.27 -7.01 8.57
CA ASN A 234 -3.24 -7.93 7.95
C ASN A 234 -4.68 -7.37 7.87
N PHE A 235 -4.96 -6.29 8.59
CA PHE A 235 -6.27 -5.62 8.58
C PHE A 235 -6.30 -4.38 7.69
N ALA A 236 -5.22 -4.05 6.98
CA ALA A 236 -5.20 -2.98 5.99
C ALA A 236 -5.55 -3.52 4.60
N ALA A 237 -5.81 -2.59 3.67
CA ALA A 237 -6.08 -2.89 2.27
C ALA A 237 -4.96 -3.77 1.64
N SER A 238 -5.36 -4.70 0.76
CA SER A 238 -4.47 -5.70 0.13
C SER A 238 -3.16 -5.11 -0.40
N GLN A 239 -2.04 -5.70 0.00
CA GLN A 239 -0.69 -5.24 -0.36
C GLN A 239 -0.32 -5.51 -1.83
N THR A 240 -0.97 -6.49 -2.45
CA THR A 240 -0.62 -6.99 -3.79
C THR A 240 -1.61 -6.55 -4.87
N SER A 241 -2.75 -5.98 -4.48
CA SER A 241 -3.75 -5.52 -5.43
C SER A 241 -3.27 -4.27 -6.18
N PRO A 242 -3.37 -4.24 -7.52
CA PRO A 242 -3.07 -3.06 -8.32
C PRO A 242 -3.89 -1.84 -7.88
N ARG A 243 -3.29 -0.65 -7.93
CA ARG A 243 -3.94 0.63 -7.56
C ARG A 243 -4.00 1.55 -8.77
N SER A 244 -5.17 2.12 -9.06
CA SER A 244 -5.30 3.12 -10.12
C SER A 244 -4.98 4.50 -9.54
N VAL A 245 -3.97 5.16 -10.10
CA VAL A 245 -3.56 6.51 -9.71
C VAL A 245 -3.54 7.44 -10.91
N VAL A 246 -3.64 8.74 -10.65
CA VAL A 246 -3.51 9.78 -11.67
C VAL A 246 -2.22 10.55 -11.43
N VAL A 247 -1.40 10.72 -12.46
CA VAL A 247 -0.15 11.49 -12.40
C VAL A 247 -0.26 12.69 -13.33
N ILE A 248 -0.10 13.90 -12.79
CA ILE A 248 -0.22 15.17 -13.54
C ILE A 248 0.89 16.16 -13.17
N GLY A 249 1.14 17.13 -14.06
CA GLY A 249 2.14 18.18 -13.86
C GLY A 249 3.43 17.91 -14.65
N GLN A 250 4.59 18.14 -14.04
CA GLN A 250 5.91 18.03 -14.67
C GLN A 250 6.42 16.59 -14.79
N VAL A 251 5.73 15.79 -15.60
CA VAL A 251 6.10 14.42 -15.97
C VAL A 251 6.10 14.24 -17.49
N TYR A 252 6.83 13.25 -17.99
CA TYR A 252 6.91 13.03 -19.45
C TYR A 252 5.61 12.52 -20.06
N ARG A 253 4.86 11.70 -19.32
CA ARG A 253 3.56 11.17 -19.74
C ARG A 253 2.58 11.38 -18.60
N PRO A 254 1.82 12.48 -18.57
CA PRO A 254 0.73 12.64 -17.61
C PRO A 254 -0.45 11.73 -18.01
N GLY A 255 -1.15 11.19 -17.02
CA GLY A 255 -2.28 10.29 -17.27
C GLY A 255 -2.62 9.40 -16.08
N SER A 256 -3.53 8.46 -16.31
CA SER A 256 -3.90 7.41 -15.35
C SER A 256 -2.99 6.20 -15.48
N TYR A 257 -2.51 5.69 -14.35
CA TYR A 257 -1.58 4.56 -14.28
C TYR A 257 -2.09 3.50 -13.32
N LEU A 258 -1.90 2.23 -13.71
CA LEU A 258 -2.11 1.10 -12.83
C LEU A 258 -0.80 0.74 -12.15
N VAL A 259 -0.70 1.00 -10.85
CA VAL A 259 0.51 0.77 -10.04
C VAL A 259 0.37 -0.57 -9.35
N THR A 260 1.23 -1.51 -9.72
CA THR A 260 1.29 -2.84 -9.10
C THR A 260 2.45 -2.90 -8.11
N ALA A 261 2.32 -3.79 -7.12
CA ALA A 261 3.43 -4.20 -6.28
C ALA A 261 4.54 -4.81 -7.16
N GLY A 262 5.78 -4.33 -7.06
CA GLY A 262 6.88 -4.77 -7.90
C GLY A 262 8.17 -3.97 -7.69
N ASN A 263 9.32 -4.57 -8.01
CA ASN A 263 10.63 -3.94 -7.81
C ASN A 263 10.79 -2.65 -8.65
N ALA A 264 11.32 -1.61 -7.99
CA ALA A 264 11.82 -0.39 -8.60
C ALA A 264 13.16 -0.66 -9.31
N GLY A 265 13.12 -1.43 -10.40
CA GLY A 265 14.28 -1.77 -11.20
C GLY A 265 13.89 -2.77 -12.27
N GLY A 266 13.90 -2.32 -13.52
CA GLY A 266 13.51 -3.12 -14.69
C GLY A 266 14.47 -4.26 -14.99
N ALA A 267 14.43 -5.32 -14.18
CA ALA A 267 14.96 -6.62 -14.53
C ALA A 267 13.81 -7.49 -15.08
N GLU A 268 13.83 -7.73 -16.40
CA GLU A 268 13.10 -8.83 -17.00
C GLU A 268 13.64 -10.15 -16.43
N GLY A 269 12.96 -10.66 -15.41
CA GLY A 269 13.29 -11.90 -14.74
C GLY A 269 12.16 -12.25 -13.77
N GLY A 270 11.24 -13.09 -14.23
CA GLY A 270 10.02 -13.47 -13.53
C GLY A 270 10.27 -13.92 -12.10
N GLY A 271 9.88 -13.05 -11.16
CA GLY A 271 9.68 -13.36 -9.76
C GLY A 271 8.69 -12.33 -9.22
N ALA A 272 7.63 -12.77 -8.55
CA ALA A 272 6.69 -11.92 -7.85
C ALA A 272 7.41 -11.20 -6.69
N GLY A 273 8.18 -10.16 -7.01
CA GLY A 273 9.05 -9.45 -6.09
C GLY A 273 8.37 -8.25 -5.45
N GLY A 274 7.76 -8.51 -4.29
CA GLY A 274 7.71 -7.72 -3.03
C GLY A 274 7.88 -6.19 -2.95
N GLY A 275 7.72 -5.40 -4.00
CA GLY A 275 7.77 -3.93 -3.90
C GLY A 275 6.43 -3.32 -3.52
N LEU A 276 6.40 -2.28 -2.67
CA LEU A 276 5.17 -1.55 -2.36
C LEU A 276 4.70 -0.72 -3.59
N PRO A 277 3.38 -0.54 -3.81
CA PRO A 277 2.91 0.41 -4.81
C PRO A 277 3.13 1.83 -4.29
N THR A 278 4.15 2.53 -4.78
CA THR A 278 4.55 3.85 -4.26
C THR A 278 4.45 4.98 -5.28
N VAL A 279 4.61 6.22 -4.80
CA VAL A 279 4.67 7.43 -5.63
C VAL A 279 5.84 7.37 -6.61
N MET A 280 7.04 6.97 -6.16
CA MET A 280 8.21 6.76 -7.01
C MET A 280 7.89 5.83 -8.19
N ARG A 281 7.24 4.70 -7.91
CA ARG A 281 6.83 3.74 -8.95
C ARG A 281 5.86 4.35 -9.95
N SER A 282 4.91 5.14 -9.45
CA SER A 282 3.93 5.86 -10.28
C SER A 282 4.62 6.84 -11.23
N LEU A 283 5.63 7.58 -10.75
CA LEU A 283 6.42 8.50 -11.57
C LEU A 283 7.25 7.78 -12.64
N GLN A 284 7.83 6.63 -12.32
CA GLN A 284 8.54 5.80 -13.30
C GLN A 284 7.62 5.30 -14.41
N LEU A 285 6.41 4.87 -14.08
CA LEU A 285 5.39 4.46 -15.07
C LEU A 285 4.97 5.65 -15.96
N ALA A 286 4.94 6.86 -15.40
CA ALA A 286 4.74 8.11 -16.13
C ALA A 286 5.96 8.54 -17.00
N GLY A 287 6.99 7.69 -17.11
CA GLY A 287 8.21 7.97 -17.87
C GLY A 287 9.18 8.91 -17.16
N GLY A 288 9.00 9.13 -15.86
CA GLY A 288 9.82 10.02 -15.05
C GLY A 288 9.32 11.47 -15.01
N ILE A 289 10.08 12.30 -14.32
CA ILE A 289 9.84 13.75 -14.14
C ILE A 289 10.62 14.55 -15.19
N THR A 290 10.13 15.74 -15.54
CA THR A 290 10.87 16.65 -16.43
C THR A 290 11.99 17.38 -15.68
N SER A 291 12.95 17.96 -16.40
CA SER A 291 14.07 18.70 -15.80
C SER A 291 13.66 20.01 -15.08
N ILE A 292 12.39 20.42 -15.20
CA ILE A 292 11.84 21.62 -14.57
C ILE A 292 10.84 21.30 -13.44
N ALA A 293 10.72 20.01 -13.08
CA ALA A 293 9.87 19.55 -12.00
C ALA A 293 10.42 19.97 -10.63
N ASP A 294 9.54 20.34 -9.71
CA ASP A 294 9.87 20.52 -8.30
C ASP A 294 9.65 19.20 -7.54
N VAL A 295 10.74 18.50 -7.23
CA VAL A 295 10.71 17.24 -6.48
C VAL A 295 10.57 17.43 -4.97
N ARG A 296 10.66 18.66 -4.46
CA ARG A 296 10.55 18.98 -3.03
C ARG A 296 9.12 19.26 -2.59
N LYS A 297 8.26 19.65 -3.53
CA LYS A 297 6.87 20.06 -3.28
C LYS A 297 5.85 19.23 -4.03
N ILE A 298 6.13 17.94 -4.21
CA ILE A 298 5.18 17.02 -4.85
C ILE A 298 3.97 16.90 -3.92
N LYS A 299 2.76 16.92 -4.49
CA LYS A 299 1.52 16.80 -3.72
C LYS A 299 0.79 15.52 -4.08
N LEU A 300 0.47 14.72 -3.09
CA LEU A 300 -0.45 13.60 -3.22
C LEU A 300 -1.82 14.03 -2.70
N ARG A 301 -2.81 14.05 -3.58
CA ARG A 301 -4.22 14.30 -3.25
C ARG A 301 -4.93 12.95 -3.16
N ARG A 302 -5.36 12.59 -1.96
CA ARG A 302 -6.05 11.34 -1.66
C ARG A 302 -7.53 11.61 -1.44
N PRO A 303 -8.43 11.00 -2.23
CA PRO A 303 -9.85 11.06 -1.95
C PRO A 303 -10.17 10.26 -0.68
N THR A 304 -10.92 10.84 0.24
CA THR A 304 -11.43 10.14 1.42
C THR A 304 -12.89 9.73 1.23
N ARG A 305 -13.39 8.78 2.02
CA ARG A 305 -14.78 8.30 1.96
C ARG A 305 -15.78 9.34 2.47
N THR A 306 -15.32 10.34 3.21
CA THR A 306 -16.14 11.48 3.65
C THR A 306 -16.37 12.51 2.54
N GLY A 307 -15.74 12.36 1.37
CA GLY A 307 -15.81 13.31 0.26
C GLY A 307 -14.81 14.47 0.36
N THR A 308 -14.01 14.52 1.43
CA THR A 308 -12.89 15.46 1.55
C THR A 308 -11.64 14.89 0.88
N GLU A 309 -10.77 15.77 0.37
CA GLU A 309 -9.45 15.35 -0.14
C GLU A 309 -8.37 15.62 0.91
N GLN A 310 -7.59 14.60 1.24
CA GLN A 310 -6.37 14.77 2.02
C GLN A 310 -5.23 15.15 1.07
N THR A 311 -4.55 16.27 1.34
CA THR A 311 -3.35 16.66 0.61
C THR A 311 -2.12 16.36 1.45
N ILE A 312 -1.15 15.67 0.85
CA ILE A 312 0.07 15.23 1.51
C ILE A 312 1.24 15.80 0.71
N ASP A 313 2.08 16.60 1.36
CA ASP A 313 3.29 17.13 0.75
C ASP A 313 4.41 16.08 0.83
N ILE A 314 5.12 15.91 -0.29
CA ILE A 314 6.15 14.90 -0.48
C ILE A 314 7.42 15.58 -0.95
N ASN A 315 8.52 15.32 -0.24
CA ASN A 315 9.85 15.76 -0.62
C ASN A 315 10.70 14.58 -1.11
N LEU A 316 10.57 14.22 -2.40
CA LEU A 316 11.37 13.13 -2.97
C LEU A 316 12.86 13.49 -3.07
N TRP A 317 13.26 14.75 -2.92
CA TRP A 317 14.67 15.10 -2.85
C TRP A 317 15.36 14.48 -1.64
N GLU A 318 14.68 14.42 -0.50
CA GLU A 318 15.21 13.78 0.71
C GLU A 318 15.41 12.27 0.49
N LEU A 319 14.48 11.60 -0.19
CA LEU A 319 14.67 10.19 -0.58
C LEU A 319 15.93 9.98 -1.42
N LEU A 320 16.20 10.87 -2.38
CA LEU A 320 17.33 10.73 -3.30
C LEU A 320 18.67 11.12 -2.64
N GLN A 321 18.66 12.09 -1.73
CA GLN A 321 19.87 12.61 -1.10
C GLN A 321 20.23 11.89 0.20
N SER A 322 19.27 11.74 1.11
CA SER A 322 19.47 11.13 2.43
C SER A 322 19.03 9.67 2.50
N GLY A 323 18.32 9.17 1.49
CA GLY A 323 17.76 7.83 1.50
C GLY A 323 16.54 7.70 2.42
N ASP A 324 15.90 8.82 2.82
CA ASP A 324 14.70 8.78 3.65
C ASP A 324 13.53 8.13 2.90
N ILE A 325 13.37 6.84 3.15
CA ILE A 325 12.32 6.03 2.54
C ILE A 325 10.94 6.57 2.84
N ASN A 326 10.71 7.29 3.95
CA ASN A 326 9.37 7.76 4.33
C ASN A 326 8.78 8.76 3.33
N GLN A 327 9.60 9.39 2.49
CA GLN A 327 9.13 10.27 1.43
C GLN A 327 8.48 9.50 0.27
N ASP A 328 8.76 8.19 0.12
CA ASP A 328 8.11 7.36 -0.89
C ASP A 328 6.80 6.76 -0.38
N ILE A 329 5.74 7.55 -0.46
CA ILE A 329 4.43 7.20 0.11
C ILE A 329 3.78 6.06 -0.70
N VAL A 330 3.13 5.14 0.03
CA VAL A 330 2.32 4.08 -0.57
C VAL A 330 1.02 4.68 -1.12
N VAL A 331 0.73 4.42 -2.38
CA VAL A 331 -0.44 4.96 -3.08
C VAL A 331 -1.70 4.12 -2.84
N GLN A 332 -2.84 4.78 -2.92
CA GLN A 332 -4.17 4.18 -2.87
C GLN A 332 -4.91 4.36 -4.19
N ASP A 333 -6.00 3.61 -4.32
CA ASP A 333 -6.89 3.77 -5.46
C ASP A 333 -7.54 5.16 -5.44
N GLY A 334 -7.50 5.84 -6.58
CA GLY A 334 -8.01 7.21 -6.73
C GLY A 334 -7.03 8.32 -6.34
N ASP A 335 -5.83 7.98 -5.86
CA ASP A 335 -4.81 8.98 -5.54
C ASP A 335 -4.41 9.79 -6.79
N THR A 336 -4.26 11.11 -6.62
CA THR A 336 -3.75 12.03 -7.65
C THR A 336 -2.41 12.60 -7.22
N ILE A 337 -1.35 12.31 -7.98
CA ILE A 337 -0.01 12.80 -7.78
C ILE A 337 0.21 14.03 -8.66
N VAL A 338 0.50 15.17 -8.04
CA VAL A 338 0.71 16.46 -8.69
C VAL A 338 2.15 16.88 -8.54
N ILE A 339 2.82 17.09 -9.68
CA ILE A 339 4.22 17.50 -9.74
C ILE A 339 4.27 18.97 -10.21
N PRO A 340 4.55 19.93 -9.31
CA PRO A 340 4.62 21.33 -9.69
C PRO A 340 5.88 21.66 -10.50
N THR A 341 5.89 22.87 -11.07
CA THR A 341 7.07 23.42 -11.74
C THR A 341 7.95 24.12 -10.70
N ALA A 342 9.25 23.90 -10.75
CA ALA A 342 10.21 24.55 -9.85
C ALA A 342 10.27 26.06 -10.14
N THR A 343 10.19 26.88 -9.09
CA THR A 343 10.35 28.34 -9.19
C THR A 343 11.81 28.73 -9.36
N ASP A 344 12.72 27.98 -8.74
CA ASP A 344 14.17 28.22 -8.76
C ASP A 344 14.89 26.91 -9.12
N ILE A 345 15.36 26.80 -10.36
CA ILE A 345 16.13 25.63 -10.81
C ILE A 345 17.61 25.92 -10.64
N SER A 346 18.26 25.25 -9.69
CA SER A 346 19.72 25.19 -9.68
C SER A 346 20.20 24.26 -10.81
N ALA A 347 21.12 24.74 -11.65
CA ALA A 347 21.70 23.92 -12.72
C ALA A 347 22.36 22.63 -12.19
N ALA A 348 22.88 22.65 -10.96
CA ALA A 348 23.44 21.47 -10.30
C ALA A 348 22.37 20.42 -9.97
N GLU A 349 21.19 20.86 -9.52
CA GLU A 349 20.08 19.99 -9.15
C GLU A 349 19.43 19.32 -10.37
N SER A 350 19.25 20.08 -11.46
CA SER A 350 18.76 19.51 -12.72
C SER A 350 19.68 18.41 -13.26
N THR A 351 20.99 18.53 -13.04
CA THR A 351 21.97 17.52 -13.49
C THR A 351 21.90 16.27 -12.62
N GLN A 352 21.70 16.43 -11.31
CA GLN A 352 21.55 15.32 -10.36
C GLN A 352 20.25 14.55 -10.59
N LEU A 353 19.12 15.21 -10.81
CA LEU A 353 17.84 14.54 -11.11
C LEU A 353 17.93 13.68 -12.38
N ALA A 354 18.65 14.18 -13.39
CA ALA A 354 18.81 13.51 -14.67
C ALA A 354 19.58 12.17 -14.60
N THR A 355 20.29 11.90 -13.48
CA THR A 355 20.95 10.61 -13.22
C THR A 355 20.16 9.67 -12.29
N THR A 356 18.96 10.07 -11.85
CA THR A 356 18.15 9.28 -10.90
C THR A 356 17.17 8.35 -11.61
N THR A 357 16.59 7.42 -10.85
CA THR A 357 15.51 6.53 -11.31
C THR A 357 14.20 7.25 -11.63
N LEU A 358 14.11 8.55 -11.31
CA LEU A 358 12.99 9.42 -11.70
C LEU A 358 13.17 10.03 -13.09
N SER A 359 14.31 9.81 -13.75
CA SER A 359 14.53 10.23 -15.13
C SER A 359 14.13 9.13 -16.12
N PRO A 360 13.71 9.49 -17.34
CA PRO A 360 13.34 8.51 -18.36
C PRO A 360 14.53 7.61 -18.68
N ASN A 361 14.33 6.32 -18.92
CA ASN A 361 15.46 5.43 -19.23
C ASN A 361 16.16 5.75 -20.56
N THR A 362 15.44 6.39 -21.50
CA THR A 362 15.98 6.85 -22.78
C THR A 362 15.37 8.20 -23.15
N ILE A 363 16.16 9.04 -23.81
CA ILE A 363 15.70 10.25 -24.47
C ILE A 363 15.74 10.01 -25.99
N GLU A 364 14.77 10.56 -26.71
CA GLU A 364 14.70 10.52 -28.16
C GLU A 364 15.06 11.89 -28.71
N VAL A 365 16.04 11.94 -29.61
CA VAL A 365 16.52 13.19 -30.23
C VAL A 365 16.42 13.02 -31.74
N GLY A 366 15.84 13.99 -32.43
CA GLY A 366 15.80 13.99 -33.89
C GLY A 366 17.12 14.52 -34.44
N VAL A 367 17.86 13.71 -35.22
CA VAL A 367 19.04 14.20 -35.94
C VAL A 367 18.70 14.27 -37.43
N VAL A 368 18.69 15.49 -37.99
CA VAL A 368 18.20 15.77 -39.34
C VAL A 368 19.28 16.49 -40.15
N GLY A 369 19.30 16.27 -41.47
CA GLY A 369 20.21 16.94 -42.39
C GLY A 369 21.37 16.05 -42.84
N GLU A 370 22.54 16.64 -43.04
CA GLU A 370 23.72 15.98 -43.64
C GLU A 370 24.51 15.12 -42.62
N VAL A 371 23.84 14.16 -42.01
CA VAL A 371 24.45 13.10 -41.18
C VAL A 371 24.40 11.76 -41.91
N LYS A 372 25.21 10.78 -41.50
CA LYS A 372 25.24 9.47 -42.18
C LYS A 372 23.94 8.69 -42.03
N LYS A 373 23.25 8.83 -40.89
CA LYS A 373 21.95 8.19 -40.60
C LYS A 373 20.97 9.21 -40.00
N PRO A 374 20.26 10.01 -40.82
CA PRO A 374 19.24 10.92 -40.31
C PRO A 374 18.04 10.15 -39.77
N GLY A 375 17.43 10.67 -38.72
CA GLY A 375 16.26 10.05 -38.07
C GLY A 375 16.24 10.29 -36.56
N ALA A 376 15.30 9.63 -35.89
CA ALA A 376 15.22 9.63 -34.44
C ALA A 376 16.30 8.72 -33.83
N VAL A 377 17.05 9.28 -32.87
CA VAL A 377 18.15 8.60 -32.17
C VAL A 377 17.77 8.44 -30.71
N LYS A 378 17.81 7.20 -30.22
CA LYS A 378 17.58 6.87 -28.81
C LYS A 378 18.90 6.96 -28.04
N LEU A 379 18.95 7.80 -27.03
CA LEU A 379 20.12 8.08 -26.21
C LEU A 379 19.82 7.89 -24.72
N GLN A 380 20.86 7.80 -23.91
CA GLN A 380 20.71 7.83 -22.46
C GLN A 380 20.41 9.26 -21.97
N PRO A 381 19.75 9.43 -20.80
CA PRO A 381 19.62 10.75 -20.17
C PRO A 381 20.98 11.43 -19.98
N ASN A 382 20.98 12.76 -19.98
CA ASN A 382 22.20 13.59 -19.95
C ASN A 382 23.16 13.39 -21.14
N SER A 383 22.73 12.74 -22.23
CA SER A 383 23.55 12.64 -23.43
C SER A 383 23.78 14.00 -24.06
N SER A 384 24.99 14.21 -24.55
CA SER A 384 25.45 15.45 -25.16
C SER A 384 25.18 15.50 -26.66
N LEU A 385 25.24 16.71 -27.23
CA LEU A 385 25.12 16.96 -28.67
C LEU A 385 26.05 16.07 -29.50
N ASN A 386 27.31 15.92 -29.07
CA ASN A 386 28.30 15.09 -29.74
C ASN A 386 27.90 13.61 -29.75
N GLN A 387 27.33 13.10 -28.65
CA GLN A 387 26.87 11.71 -28.59
C GLN A 387 25.71 11.44 -29.53
N ALA A 388 24.77 12.40 -29.69
CA ALA A 388 23.70 12.28 -30.68
C ALA A 388 24.21 12.24 -32.12
N LEU A 389 25.16 13.12 -32.45
CA LEU A 389 25.77 13.15 -33.78
C LEU A 389 26.53 11.86 -34.07
N LEU A 390 27.29 11.34 -33.11
CA LEU A 390 28.01 10.07 -33.24
C LEU A 390 27.05 8.88 -33.39
N ALA A 391 25.97 8.85 -32.61
CA ALA A 391 24.94 7.82 -32.72
C ALA A 391 24.19 7.88 -34.07
N ALA A 392 24.06 9.06 -34.68
CA ALA A 392 23.59 9.25 -36.06
C ALA A 392 24.65 8.88 -37.13
N GLY A 393 25.78 8.29 -36.74
CA GLY A 393 26.87 7.90 -37.64
C GLY A 393 27.86 9.03 -37.98
N GLY A 394 27.73 10.19 -37.31
CA GLY A 394 28.56 11.37 -37.54
C GLY A 394 28.14 12.20 -38.75
N PHE A 395 28.94 13.23 -39.02
CA PHE A 395 28.76 14.11 -40.17
C PHE A 395 28.97 13.36 -41.49
N ASN A 396 28.20 13.72 -42.52
CA ASN A 396 28.50 13.31 -43.88
C ASN A 396 29.78 14.02 -44.37
N ASP A 397 30.85 13.25 -44.60
CA ASP A 397 32.18 13.77 -44.87
C ASP A 397 32.28 14.66 -46.12
N SER A 398 31.40 14.47 -47.10
CA SER A 398 31.43 15.20 -48.37
C SER A 398 30.51 16.42 -48.40
N ARG A 399 29.43 16.45 -47.60
CA ARG A 399 28.34 17.43 -47.76
C ARG A 399 28.00 18.24 -46.50
N ALA A 400 28.41 17.78 -45.32
CA ALA A 400 28.01 18.39 -44.06
C ALA A 400 28.83 19.61 -43.66
N SER A 401 28.19 20.57 -42.99
CA SER A 401 28.85 21.65 -42.25
C SER A 401 29.34 21.11 -40.90
N LYS A 402 30.65 20.86 -40.78
CA LYS A 402 31.25 20.27 -39.56
C LYS A 402 31.43 21.26 -38.41
N GLY A 403 31.29 22.57 -38.67
CA GLY A 403 31.62 23.62 -37.69
C GLY A 403 30.44 24.20 -36.91
N THR A 404 29.20 24.01 -37.38
CA THR A 404 28.01 24.57 -36.70
C THR A 404 26.80 23.70 -37.01
N VAL A 405 26.04 23.39 -35.97
CA VAL A 405 24.75 22.70 -36.06
C VAL A 405 23.68 23.55 -35.38
N GLU A 406 22.44 23.43 -35.82
CA GLU A 406 21.32 24.13 -35.22
C GLU A 406 20.63 23.19 -34.22
N LEU A 407 20.61 23.58 -32.95
CA LEU A 407 19.85 22.89 -31.91
C LEU A 407 18.48 23.54 -31.78
N ILE A 408 17.44 22.77 -32.07
CA ILE A 408 16.05 23.16 -31.89
C ILE A 408 15.52 22.45 -30.65
N ARG A 409 15.00 23.24 -29.71
CA ARG A 409 14.39 22.73 -28.48
C ARG A 409 12.94 23.16 -28.39
N LEU A 410 12.05 22.19 -28.23
CA LEU A 410 10.63 22.43 -27.99
C LEU A 410 10.42 22.86 -26.53
N ASN A 411 9.87 24.04 -26.34
CA ASN A 411 9.47 24.54 -25.04
C ASN A 411 8.10 23.94 -24.64
N THR A 412 7.85 23.86 -23.34
CA THR A 412 6.60 23.33 -22.77
C THR A 412 5.34 24.07 -23.25
N ASN A 413 5.48 25.33 -23.69
CA ASN A 413 4.39 26.14 -24.24
C ASN A 413 4.14 25.91 -25.75
N GLY A 414 4.80 24.93 -26.37
CA GLY A 414 4.66 24.63 -27.80
C GLY A 414 5.51 25.50 -28.73
N THR A 415 6.26 26.48 -28.21
CA THR A 415 7.21 27.27 -29.01
C THR A 415 8.54 26.52 -29.18
N VAL A 416 9.31 26.83 -30.23
CA VAL A 416 10.64 26.26 -30.43
C VAL A 416 11.72 27.33 -30.24
N THR A 417 12.75 27.01 -29.46
CA THR A 417 13.99 27.80 -29.46
C THR A 417 14.96 27.21 -30.47
N LYS A 418 15.64 28.07 -31.23
CA LYS A 418 16.67 27.68 -32.18
C LYS A 418 17.99 28.31 -31.73
N ARG A 419 19.01 27.48 -31.51
CA ARG A 419 20.32 27.93 -31.06
C ARG A 419 21.40 27.34 -31.97
N PRO A 420 22.21 28.16 -32.66
CA PRO A 420 23.38 27.66 -33.35
C PRO A 420 24.43 27.23 -32.32
N VAL A 421 24.95 26.03 -32.44
CA VAL A 421 26.00 25.48 -31.58
C VAL A 421 27.23 25.20 -32.43
N LYS A 422 28.36 25.77 -32.03
CA LYS A 422 29.66 25.49 -32.68
C LYS A 422 30.14 24.12 -32.20
N VAL A 423 30.09 23.13 -33.07
CA VAL A 423 30.41 21.76 -32.69
C VAL A 423 31.92 21.61 -32.56
N ASP A 424 32.34 21.11 -31.41
CA ASP A 424 33.71 20.70 -31.15
C ASP A 424 33.69 19.28 -30.56
N LEU A 425 34.08 18.31 -31.38
CA LEU A 425 34.09 16.88 -31.00
C LEU A 425 35.18 16.56 -29.97
N ALA A 426 36.18 17.44 -29.77
CA ALA A 426 37.24 17.24 -28.79
C ALA A 426 36.85 17.72 -27.38
N LYS A 427 35.76 18.51 -27.25
CA LYS A 427 35.31 19.06 -25.97
C LYS A 427 34.27 18.17 -25.28
N GLY A 428 34.43 18.03 -23.96
CA GLY A 428 33.46 17.38 -23.08
C GLY A 428 32.14 18.18 -22.95
N ILE A 429 31.23 17.72 -22.09
CA ILE A 429 29.90 18.34 -21.90
C ILE A 429 30.05 19.80 -21.46
N ASN A 430 29.46 20.73 -22.21
CA ASN A 430 29.44 22.16 -21.89
C ASN A 430 28.34 22.90 -22.65
N GLU A 431 27.79 23.99 -22.10
CA GLU A 431 26.66 24.70 -22.71
C GLU A 431 26.95 25.38 -24.06
N GLU A 432 28.22 25.69 -24.36
CA GLU A 432 28.60 26.50 -25.53
C GLU A 432 28.81 25.69 -26.81
N THR A 433 29.43 24.52 -26.69
CA THR A 433 29.91 23.70 -27.82
C THR A 433 29.41 22.26 -27.79
N ASN A 434 29.01 21.75 -26.63
CA ASN A 434 28.51 20.39 -26.49
C ASN A 434 27.43 20.29 -25.38
N PRO A 435 26.27 20.95 -25.57
CA PRO A 435 25.24 21.04 -24.55
C PRO A 435 24.56 19.69 -24.31
N ILE A 436 23.98 19.54 -23.12
CA ILE A 436 23.14 18.38 -22.79
C ILE A 436 21.84 18.47 -23.58
N LEU A 437 21.49 17.36 -24.22
CA LEU A 437 20.26 17.23 -24.98
C LEU A 437 19.09 16.84 -24.06
N ARG A 438 17.92 17.35 -24.40
CA ARG A 438 16.65 17.00 -23.76
C ARG A 438 15.86 16.09 -24.70
N ASN A 439 14.92 15.37 -24.11
CA ASN A 439 13.99 14.57 -24.89
C ASN A 439 13.24 15.46 -25.90
N ASN A 440 13.10 15.00 -27.14
CA ASN A 440 12.55 15.69 -28.29
C ASN A 440 13.35 16.91 -28.79
N ASP A 441 14.60 17.10 -28.37
CA ASP A 441 15.50 18.05 -29.05
C ASP A 441 15.72 17.59 -30.50
N VAL A 442 15.87 18.55 -31.42
CA VAL A 442 16.20 18.30 -32.82
C VAL A 442 17.52 18.96 -33.16
N VAL A 443 18.46 18.17 -33.68
CA VAL A 443 19.77 18.63 -34.13
C VAL A 443 19.75 18.65 -35.65
N ILE A 444 19.87 19.83 -36.24
CA ILE A 444 19.93 20.01 -37.68
C ILE A 444 21.38 20.25 -38.10
N VAL A 445 21.85 19.41 -39.01
CA VAL A 445 23.16 19.54 -39.64
C VAL A 445 23.01 20.10 -41.05
N ASP A 446 23.44 21.34 -41.22
CA ASP A 446 23.38 22.04 -42.49
C ASP A 446 24.39 21.51 -43.52
N ARG A 447 24.10 21.82 -44.79
CA ARG A 447 25.01 21.59 -45.92
C ARG A 447 26.19 22.57 -45.92
N ASN A 448 27.36 22.10 -46.35
CA ASN A 448 28.52 22.96 -46.60
C ASN A 448 28.28 23.88 -47.81
N GLY A 449 29.00 25.01 -47.86
CA GLY A 449 28.80 26.06 -48.87
C GLY A 449 29.07 25.61 -50.31
N LEU A 450 29.93 24.60 -50.51
CA LEU A 450 30.27 24.05 -51.84
C LEU A 450 29.17 23.11 -52.36
N ALA A 451 28.52 22.33 -51.50
CA ALA A 451 27.40 21.46 -51.87
C ALA A 451 26.13 22.24 -52.26
N LYS A 452 25.92 23.46 -51.71
CA LYS A 452 24.79 24.33 -52.08
C LYS A 452 24.90 24.88 -53.51
N THR A 453 26.11 24.98 -54.06
CA THR A 453 26.39 25.52 -55.40
C THR A 453 26.43 24.43 -56.46
N GLY A 454 26.97 23.23 -56.15
CA GLY A 454 27.06 22.10 -57.09
C GLY A 454 25.70 21.58 -57.58
N ASP A 455 24.70 21.48 -56.69
CA ASP A 455 23.35 21.00 -57.06
C ASP A 455 22.62 21.98 -58.00
N ARG A 456 22.90 23.30 -57.88
CA ARG A 456 22.31 24.32 -58.78
C ARG A 456 22.96 24.31 -60.17
N VAL A 457 24.24 23.97 -60.26
CA VAL A 457 24.92 23.84 -61.57
C VAL A 457 24.49 22.55 -62.29
N ASN A 458 24.32 21.44 -61.56
CA ASN A 458 23.85 20.18 -62.16
C ASN A 458 22.36 20.19 -62.57
N THR A 459 21.53 21.04 -61.96
CA THR A 459 20.11 21.18 -62.37
C THR A 459 19.94 22.12 -63.58
N VAL A 460 20.97 22.91 -63.94
CA VAL A 460 20.96 23.83 -65.10
C VAL A 460 21.71 23.23 -66.31
N ALA A 461 22.45 22.13 -66.14
CA ALA A 461 23.19 21.46 -67.22
C ALA A 461 22.40 20.38 -67.98
N GLY A 462 21.14 20.11 -67.64
CA GLY A 462 20.21 19.35 -68.49
C GLY A 462 19.07 20.27 -68.94
N PRO A 463 19.08 20.84 -70.17
CA PRO A 463 19.35 20.18 -71.45
C PRO A 463 20.17 21.07 -72.42
N LEU A 464 21.51 21.00 -72.37
CA LEU A 464 22.36 21.64 -73.39
C LEU A 464 23.31 20.65 -74.07
N GLY A 465 22.88 19.38 -74.16
CA GLY A 465 23.58 18.31 -74.89
C GLY A 465 23.00 17.98 -76.27
N THR A 466 22.12 18.81 -76.84
CA THR A 466 21.36 18.46 -78.06
C THR A 466 21.32 19.56 -79.13
N ILE A 467 22.31 20.45 -79.23
CA ILE A 467 22.41 21.43 -80.34
C ILE A 467 23.87 21.65 -80.75
N LEU A 468 24.57 20.61 -81.22
CA LEU A 468 25.82 20.77 -82.01
C LEU A 468 25.96 19.62 -83.04
N GLY A 469 24.88 19.35 -83.79
CA GLY A 469 24.83 18.32 -84.83
C GLY A 469 24.00 18.70 -86.07
N ILE A 470 23.83 20.00 -86.37
CA ILE A 470 23.06 20.48 -87.55
C ILE A 470 23.86 21.54 -88.34
N ILE A 471 25.14 21.29 -88.60
CA ILE A 471 25.86 21.98 -89.70
C ILE A 471 26.73 20.94 -90.41
N ARG A 472 26.12 20.18 -91.33
CA ARG A 472 26.73 19.54 -92.51
C ARG A 472 25.63 18.78 -93.27
N LEU A 473 24.76 19.50 -93.98
CA LEU A 473 23.88 18.87 -94.97
C LEU A 473 23.31 19.80 -96.05
N PHE A 474 23.99 20.90 -96.43
CA PHE A 474 23.72 21.58 -97.71
C PHE A 474 24.97 22.27 -98.26
N THR A 475 25.21 22.11 -99.58
CA THR A 475 26.36 22.52 -100.44
C THR A 475 27.52 21.52 -100.48
N THR A 476 27.87 20.83 -101.59
CA THR A 476 27.68 21.07 -103.03
C THR A 476 27.79 19.74 -103.82
N GLY A 477 26.98 19.58 -104.86
CA GLY A 477 27.24 18.64 -105.97
C GLY A 477 27.90 19.35 -107.13
N PHE A 478 28.96 18.74 -107.68
CA PHE A 478 29.35 18.54 -109.09
C PHE A 478 30.82 18.11 -109.14
#